data_AF-A0A1Z8VES5-F1
#
_entry.id   AF-A0A1Z8VES5-F1
#
_cell.length_a   1.000
_cell.length_b   1.000
_cell.length_c   1.000
_cell.angle_alpha   90.00
_cell.angle_beta   90.00
_cell.angle_gamma   90.00
#
_symmetry.space_group_name_H-M   'P 1'
#
loop_
_entity.id
_entity.type
_entity.pdbx_description
1 polymer ?
#
loop_
_entity_poly.entity_id
_entity_poly.type
_entity_poly.pdbx_seq_one_letter_code
_entity_poly.pdbx_strand_id
1 'polypeptide(L)'
;MAKAATKRDDYTRLQNLNALFSVIGSASTQEETLQLQRTLTFMRENDGGSEMSIKSFEHCIEQVVRFHFPNERNLNFTHWNARRHSIDPLWVRASILEFVNSFRGSMKGMLLVSGLRESLKAGKRWTPKKEKTYHELRSFIEELVMKYARTGQDLSVLFF
;
A
#
# COMPACT_ATOMS: atom_id res chain seq x y z
N MET A 1 -5.61 -32.35 -9.30
CA MET A 1 -5.90 -31.25 -10.25
C MET A 1 -6.95 -30.32 -9.66
N ALA A 2 -6.77 -29.02 -9.92
CA ALA A 2 -7.69 -27.88 -9.71
C ALA A 2 -7.99 -27.40 -8.27
N LYS A 3 -7.18 -26.43 -7.81
CA LYS A 3 -7.71 -25.14 -7.32
C LYS A 3 -6.64 -24.05 -7.42
N ALA A 4 -6.27 -23.72 -8.66
CA ALA A 4 -5.75 -22.40 -9.00
C ALA A 4 -6.89 -21.37 -8.86
N ALA A 5 -7.39 -21.20 -7.65
CA ALA A 5 -8.16 -20.02 -7.33
C ALA A 5 -7.13 -18.90 -7.16
N THR A 6 -7.16 -17.92 -8.05
CA THR A 6 -6.55 -16.59 -7.94
C THR A 6 -6.69 -16.03 -6.52
N LYS A 7 -5.83 -16.45 -5.61
CA LYS A 7 -5.64 -15.85 -4.30
C LYS A 7 -4.61 -14.76 -4.50
N ARG A 8 -5.07 -13.51 -4.47
CA ARG A 8 -4.20 -12.35 -4.32
C ARG A 8 -3.60 -12.46 -2.92
N ASP A 9 -2.43 -13.07 -2.84
CA ASP A 9 -1.64 -13.19 -1.63
C ASP A 9 -0.87 -11.88 -1.35
N ASP A 10 -0.30 -11.79 -0.16
CA ASP A 10 0.48 -10.62 0.26
C ASP A 10 1.68 -10.36 -0.66
N TYR A 11 2.27 -11.42 -1.23
CA TYR A 11 3.32 -11.31 -2.23
C TYR A 11 2.89 -10.58 -3.50
N THR A 12 1.68 -10.86 -4.01
CA THR A 12 1.13 -10.13 -5.17
C THR A 12 1.05 -8.62 -4.90
N ARG A 13 0.74 -8.22 -3.66
CA ARG A 13 0.70 -6.80 -3.26
C ARG A 13 2.10 -6.19 -3.16
N LEU A 14 3.06 -6.91 -2.60
CA LEU A 14 4.45 -6.46 -2.58
C LEU A 14 5.01 -6.31 -4.00
N GLN A 15 4.63 -7.21 -4.92
CA GLN A 15 4.99 -7.11 -6.33
C GLN A 15 4.34 -5.89 -7.00
N ASN A 16 3.07 -5.59 -6.71
CA ASN A 16 2.43 -4.36 -7.17
C ASN A 16 3.15 -3.12 -6.64
N LEU A 17 3.54 -3.12 -5.36
CA LEU A 17 4.27 -2.01 -4.75
C LEU A 17 5.63 -1.78 -5.43
N ASN A 18 6.40 -2.86 -5.64
CA ASN A 18 7.66 -2.84 -6.39
C ASN A 18 7.47 -2.26 -7.81
N ALA A 19 6.44 -2.72 -8.53
CA ALA A 19 6.12 -2.21 -9.86
C ALA A 19 5.73 -0.72 -9.85
N LEU A 20 4.98 -0.26 -8.84
CA LEU A 20 4.61 1.15 -8.71
C LEU A 20 5.82 2.04 -8.43
N PHE A 21 6.73 1.62 -7.55
CA PHE A 21 7.94 2.40 -7.26
C PHE A 21 8.90 2.47 -8.44
N SER A 22 8.98 1.42 -9.26
CA SER A 22 9.72 1.46 -10.53
C SER A 22 9.25 2.56 -11.48
N VAL A 23 7.99 3.02 -11.38
CA VAL A 23 7.40 4.02 -12.27
C VAL A 23 7.41 5.41 -11.65
N ILE A 24 7.23 5.53 -10.33
CA ILE A 24 7.00 6.81 -9.63
C ILE A 24 8.31 7.54 -9.26
N GLY A 25 9.46 6.98 -9.65
CA GLY A 25 10.77 7.65 -9.50
C GLY A 25 11.61 7.09 -8.36
N SER A 26 11.66 5.76 -8.23
CA SER A 26 12.65 5.12 -7.37
C SER A 26 14.08 5.41 -7.85
N ALA A 27 15.02 5.47 -6.91
CA ALA A 27 16.44 5.48 -7.24
C ALA A 27 16.93 4.14 -7.82
N SER A 28 16.14 3.07 -7.68
CA SER A 28 16.47 1.75 -8.22
C SER A 28 16.44 1.73 -9.74
N THR A 29 17.42 1.04 -10.31
CA THR A 29 17.49 0.68 -11.72
C THR A 29 16.41 -0.35 -12.08
N GLN A 30 16.17 -0.50 -13.39
CA GLN A 30 15.27 -1.54 -13.90
C GLN A 30 15.74 -2.95 -13.52
N GLU A 31 17.06 -3.19 -13.50
CA GLU A 31 17.65 -4.48 -13.13
C GLU A 31 17.42 -4.78 -11.64
N GLU A 32 17.64 -3.81 -10.76
CA GLU A 32 17.38 -3.93 -9.32
C GLU A 32 15.89 -4.21 -9.03
N THR A 33 14.98 -3.52 -9.71
CA THR A 33 13.54 -3.77 -9.60
C THR A 33 13.19 -5.21 -10.03
N LEU A 34 13.81 -5.72 -11.09
CA LEU A 34 13.64 -7.10 -11.54
C LEU A 34 14.22 -8.12 -10.54
N GLN A 35 15.33 -7.80 -9.89
CA GLN A 35 15.90 -8.63 -8.83
C GLN A 35 14.95 -8.72 -7.63
N LEU A 36 14.41 -7.58 -7.17
CA LEU A 36 13.41 -7.58 -6.10
C LEU A 36 12.15 -8.37 -6.49
N GLN A 37 11.69 -8.23 -7.74
CA GLN A 37 10.58 -9.01 -8.26
C GLN A 37 10.84 -10.52 -8.22
N ARG A 38 12.04 -10.95 -8.60
CA ARG A 38 12.47 -12.36 -8.54
C ARG A 38 12.53 -12.85 -7.10
N THR A 39 13.07 -12.06 -6.18
CA THR A 39 13.12 -12.38 -4.75
C THR A 39 11.73 -12.57 -4.17
N LEU A 40 10.79 -11.65 -4.43
CA LEU A 40 9.40 -11.77 -3.99
C LEU A 40 8.72 -13.01 -4.56
N THR A 41 9.03 -13.36 -5.81
CA THR A 41 8.52 -14.59 -6.46
C THR A 41 9.07 -15.84 -5.79
N PHE A 42 10.38 -15.87 -5.54
CA PHE A 42 11.03 -16.98 -4.83
C PHE A 42 10.45 -17.15 -3.42
N MET A 43 10.30 -16.05 -2.65
CA MET A 43 9.71 -16.13 -1.31
C MET A 43 8.28 -16.67 -1.35
N ARG A 44 7.46 -16.23 -2.33
CA ARG A 44 6.10 -16.73 -2.53
C ARG A 44 6.05 -18.23 -2.79
N GLU A 45 6.98 -18.75 -3.59
CA GLU A 45 7.04 -20.18 -3.93
C GLU A 45 7.49 -21.05 -2.74
N ASN A 46 8.29 -20.48 -1.83
CA ASN A 46 8.82 -21.18 -0.66
C ASN A 46 8.00 -20.97 0.61
N ASP A 47 7.08 -20.01 0.62
CA ASP A 47 6.16 -19.77 1.72
C ASP A 47 4.92 -20.67 1.58
N GLY A 48 4.76 -21.61 2.53
CA GLY A 48 3.60 -22.50 2.57
C GLY A 48 2.29 -21.80 2.96
N GLY A 49 2.36 -20.54 3.42
CA GLY A 49 1.22 -19.75 3.88
C GLY A 49 0.63 -18.86 2.77
N SER A 50 -0.71 -18.76 2.72
CA SER A 50 -1.37 -17.82 1.80
C SER A 50 -1.43 -16.37 2.31
N GLU A 51 -1.14 -16.15 3.60
CA GLU A 51 -1.10 -14.83 4.23
C GLU A 51 0.09 -14.74 5.18
N MET A 52 0.80 -13.61 5.10
CA MET A 52 1.91 -13.32 6.00
C MET A 52 1.38 -12.87 7.36
N SER A 53 2.20 -13.05 8.40
CA SER A 53 1.94 -12.38 9.68
C SER A 53 1.92 -10.86 9.50
N ILE A 54 1.26 -10.17 10.43
CA ILE A 54 1.20 -8.70 10.46
C ILE A 54 2.58 -8.07 10.37
N LYS A 55 3.47 -8.50 11.27
CA LYS A 55 4.81 -7.96 11.39
C LYS A 55 5.64 -8.27 10.14
N SER A 56 5.48 -9.45 9.57
CA SER A 56 6.19 -9.84 8.34
C SER A 56 5.77 -8.98 7.15
N PHE A 57 4.46 -8.74 6.97
CA PHE A 57 3.98 -7.92 5.85
C PHE A 57 4.43 -6.46 5.98
N GLU A 58 4.30 -5.86 7.17
CA GLU A 58 4.79 -4.49 7.41
C GLU A 58 6.31 -4.40 7.18
N HIS A 59 7.07 -5.40 7.65
CA HIS A 59 8.50 -5.46 7.43
C HIS A 59 8.85 -5.58 5.94
N CYS A 60 8.15 -6.42 5.17
CA CYS A 60 8.36 -6.52 3.73
C CYS A 60 8.06 -5.20 3.00
N ILE A 61 7.00 -4.47 3.38
CA ILE A 61 6.72 -3.15 2.82
C ILE A 61 7.87 -2.20 3.12
N GLU A 62 8.35 -2.16 4.36
CA GLU A 62 9.50 -1.34 4.75
C GLU A 62 10.76 -1.69 3.93
N GLN A 63 11.03 -2.97 3.68
CA GLN A 63 12.15 -3.39 2.84
C GLN A 63 11.98 -2.94 1.39
N VAL A 64 10.79 -3.08 0.81
CA VAL A 64 10.52 -2.61 -0.56
C VAL A 64 10.72 -1.09 -0.65
N VAL A 65 10.18 -0.31 0.31
CA VAL A 65 10.38 1.16 0.32
C VAL A 65 11.86 1.51 0.43
N ARG A 66 12.60 0.89 1.36
CA ARG A 66 14.04 1.15 1.54
C ARG A 66 14.86 0.78 0.31
N PHE A 67 14.48 -0.28 -0.40
CA PHE A 67 15.14 -0.69 -1.64
C PHE A 67 15.02 0.39 -2.73
N HIS A 68 13.84 0.99 -2.86
CA HIS A 68 13.55 2.01 -3.87
C HIS A 68 14.02 3.42 -3.50
N PHE A 69 14.14 3.71 -2.20
CA PHE A 69 14.54 5.02 -1.68
C PHE A 69 15.68 4.91 -0.66
N PRO A 70 16.83 4.31 -1.01
CA PRO A 70 17.91 4.02 -0.05
C PRO A 70 18.57 5.28 0.53
N ASN A 71 18.55 6.38 -0.23
CA ASN A 71 19.19 7.64 0.13
C ASN A 71 18.22 8.67 0.73
N GLU A 72 16.90 8.41 0.68
CA GLU A 72 15.92 9.32 1.26
C GLU A 72 15.66 8.97 2.74
N ARG A 73 16.66 9.26 3.60
CA ARG A 73 16.49 9.13 5.06
C ARG A 73 15.35 9.97 5.63
N ASN A 74 14.90 10.98 4.87
CA ASN A 74 13.78 11.86 5.21
C ASN A 74 12.45 11.44 4.54
N LEU A 75 12.41 10.34 3.77
CA LEU A 75 11.16 9.81 3.23
C LEU A 75 10.37 9.21 4.37
N ASN A 76 9.55 10.05 4.99
CA ASN A 76 8.55 9.58 5.93
C ASN A 76 7.46 8.87 5.11
N PHE A 77 7.11 7.65 5.52
CA PHE A 77 5.97 6.95 4.96
C PHE A 77 5.16 6.31 6.08
N THR A 78 3.90 6.06 5.81
CA THR A 78 3.03 5.28 6.70
C THR A 78 2.24 4.32 5.87
N HIS A 79 2.11 3.09 6.33
CA HIS A 79 1.29 2.09 5.69
C HIS A 79 -0.02 1.90 6.44
N TRP A 80 -1.14 2.04 5.73
CA TRP A 80 -2.48 1.77 6.22
C TRP A 80 -3.08 0.59 5.46
N ASN A 81 -3.33 -0.50 6.19
CA ASN A 81 -3.86 -1.75 5.63
C ASN A 81 -5.37 -1.87 5.92
N ALA A 82 -6.19 -1.61 4.91
CA ALA A 82 -7.63 -1.61 5.03
C ALA A 82 -8.23 -2.96 5.44
N ARG A 83 -7.50 -4.09 5.34
CA ARG A 83 -7.99 -5.38 5.84
C ARG A 83 -8.08 -5.43 7.36
N ARG A 84 -7.32 -4.58 8.04
CA ARG A 84 -7.17 -4.57 9.50
C ARG A 84 -7.91 -3.43 10.17
N HIS A 85 -8.20 -2.38 9.41
CA HIS A 85 -8.94 -1.23 9.89
C HIS A 85 -10.37 -1.27 9.37
N SER A 86 -11.30 -0.70 10.14
CA SER A 86 -12.62 -0.44 9.58
C SER A 86 -12.48 0.56 8.43
N ILE A 87 -13.16 0.24 7.32
CA ILE A 87 -13.27 1.11 6.16
C ILE A 87 -14.45 2.09 6.30
N ASP A 88 -15.10 2.14 7.47
CA ASP A 88 -16.14 3.14 7.73
C ASP A 88 -15.54 4.56 7.66
N PRO A 89 -16.25 5.54 7.10
CA PRO A 89 -15.70 6.87 6.85
C PRO A 89 -15.09 7.57 8.08
N LEU A 90 -15.65 7.34 9.27
CA LEU A 90 -15.14 7.92 10.53
C LEU A 90 -13.76 7.36 10.90
N TRP A 91 -13.58 6.04 10.79
CA TRP A 91 -12.31 5.39 11.12
C TRP A 91 -11.24 5.69 10.08
N VAL A 92 -11.61 5.71 8.80
CA VAL A 92 -10.74 6.16 7.72
C VAL A 92 -10.28 7.58 7.99
N ARG A 93 -11.20 8.50 8.29
CA ARG A 93 -10.86 9.89 8.63
C ARG A 93 -9.88 9.98 9.81
N ALA A 94 -10.11 9.23 10.88
CA ALA A 94 -9.23 9.22 12.04
C ALA A 94 -7.80 8.78 11.66
N SER A 95 -7.67 7.67 10.93
CA SER A 95 -6.36 7.16 10.48
C SER A 95 -5.64 8.14 9.55
N ILE A 96 -6.36 8.78 8.63
CA ILE A 96 -5.75 9.77 7.72
C ILE A 96 -5.31 11.02 8.48
N LEU A 97 -6.09 11.49 9.46
CA LEU A 97 -5.68 12.62 10.29
C LEU A 97 -4.45 12.31 11.14
N GLU A 98 -4.36 11.09 11.68
CA GLU A 98 -3.18 10.62 12.39
C GLU A 98 -1.96 10.59 11.48
N PHE A 99 -2.11 10.09 10.25
CA PHE A 99 -1.09 10.18 9.22
C PHE A 99 -0.67 11.63 9.00
N VAL A 100 -1.56 12.53 8.57
CA VAL A 100 -1.17 13.91 8.27
C VAL A 100 -0.51 14.60 9.48
N ASN A 101 -0.94 14.26 10.70
CA ASN A 101 -0.37 14.77 11.93
C ASN A 101 1.05 14.24 12.22
N SER A 102 1.36 12.98 11.88
CA SER A 102 2.71 12.42 12.07
C SER A 102 3.75 13.09 11.16
N PHE A 103 3.32 13.74 10.09
CA PHE A 103 4.16 14.45 9.12
C PHE A 103 4.35 15.94 9.45
N ARG A 104 3.91 16.43 10.62
CA ARG A 104 4.01 17.86 10.97
C ARG A 104 5.43 18.43 11.01
N GLY A 105 6.47 17.58 11.02
CA GLY A 105 7.88 17.96 10.92
C GLY A 105 8.51 17.77 9.54
N SER A 106 7.78 17.25 8.55
CA SER A 106 8.30 16.90 7.23
C SER A 106 7.51 17.58 6.11
N MET A 107 8.23 18.16 5.16
CA MET A 107 7.62 18.77 3.97
C MET A 107 7.24 17.74 2.90
N LYS A 108 7.74 16.51 3.00
CA LYS A 108 7.43 15.41 2.07
C LYS A 108 6.95 14.19 2.82
N GLY A 109 6.02 13.44 2.21
CA GLY A 109 5.53 12.21 2.82
C GLY A 109 4.68 11.33 1.92
N MET A 110 4.63 10.05 2.24
CA MET A 110 3.86 9.07 1.47
C MET A 110 2.94 8.22 2.35
N LEU A 111 1.65 8.19 2.01
CA LEU A 111 0.68 7.24 2.55
C LEU A 111 0.57 6.05 1.61
N LEU A 112 0.96 4.89 2.09
CA LEU A 112 0.80 3.61 1.41
C LEU A 112 -0.52 2.97 1.87
N VAL A 113 -1.49 2.81 0.97
CA VAL A 113 -2.79 2.21 1.25
C VAL A 113 -2.90 0.86 0.57
N SER A 114 -3.07 -0.20 1.35
CA SER A 114 -3.27 -1.55 0.82
C SER A 114 -4.59 -2.16 1.27
N GLY A 115 -5.06 -3.17 0.53
CA GLY A 115 -6.14 -4.05 0.99
C GLY A 115 -7.57 -3.50 0.84
N LEU A 116 -7.75 -2.30 0.27
CA LEU A 116 -9.09 -1.67 0.12
C LEU A 116 -10.07 -2.57 -0.64
N ARG A 117 -9.60 -3.16 -1.74
CA ARG A 117 -10.43 -4.02 -2.60
C ARG A 117 -10.81 -5.31 -1.88
N GLU A 118 -9.90 -5.88 -1.11
CA GLU A 118 -10.08 -7.08 -0.30
C GLU A 118 -11.11 -6.84 0.80
N SER A 119 -11.03 -5.71 1.50
CA SER A 119 -11.98 -5.32 2.55
C SER A 119 -13.40 -5.17 2.03
N LEU A 120 -13.56 -4.63 0.81
CA LEU A 120 -14.87 -4.57 0.14
C LEU A 120 -15.33 -5.93 -0.39
N LYS A 121 -14.40 -6.87 -0.62
CA LYS A 121 -14.73 -8.18 -1.19
C LYS A 121 -15.35 -9.12 -0.16
N ALA A 122 -14.86 -9.18 1.08
CA ALA A 122 -15.41 -9.95 2.22
C ALA A 122 -16.28 -11.18 1.84
N GLY A 123 -15.72 -12.10 1.04
CA GLY A 123 -16.39 -13.35 0.61
C GLY A 123 -17.47 -13.26 -0.48
N LYS A 124 -17.79 -12.07 -1.00
CA LYS A 124 -18.83 -11.85 -2.03
C LYS A 124 -18.23 -11.48 -3.39
N ARG A 125 -19.00 -11.71 -4.47
CA ARG A 125 -18.62 -11.31 -5.84
C ARG A 125 -18.33 -9.81 -5.92
N TRP A 126 -17.40 -9.44 -6.79
CA TRP A 126 -17.15 -8.05 -7.12
C TRP A 126 -18.29 -7.52 -7.99
N THR A 127 -18.90 -6.40 -7.61
CA THR A 127 -20.07 -5.82 -8.30
C THR A 127 -19.79 -4.37 -8.69
N PRO A 128 -20.49 -3.81 -9.68
CA PRO A 128 -20.35 -2.40 -10.05
C PRO A 128 -20.57 -1.44 -8.87
N LYS A 129 -21.49 -1.76 -7.96
CA LYS A 129 -21.69 -1.01 -6.71
C LYS A 129 -20.42 -0.98 -5.85
N LYS A 130 -19.71 -2.11 -5.73
CA LYS A 130 -18.44 -2.18 -4.98
C LYS A 130 -17.29 -1.45 -5.67
N GLU A 131 -17.23 -1.50 -6.99
CA GLU A 131 -16.28 -0.69 -7.77
C GLU A 131 -16.52 0.80 -7.52
N LYS A 132 -17.79 1.24 -7.54
CA LYS A 132 -18.15 2.62 -7.20
C LYS A 132 -17.70 2.99 -5.77
N THR A 133 -18.03 2.16 -4.78
CA THR A 133 -17.61 2.40 -3.39
C THR A 133 -16.09 2.39 -3.23
N TYR A 134 -15.37 1.55 -3.97
CA TYR A 134 -13.91 1.54 -3.98
C TYR A 134 -13.34 2.87 -4.47
N HIS A 135 -13.85 3.40 -5.58
CA HIS A 135 -13.43 4.71 -6.09
C HIS A 135 -13.83 5.85 -5.17
N GLU A 136 -15.07 5.85 -4.65
CA GLU A 136 -15.55 6.84 -3.67
C GLU A 136 -14.64 6.88 -2.43
N LEU A 137 -14.21 5.71 -1.93
CA LEU A 137 -13.32 5.63 -0.78
C LEU A 137 -11.89 6.10 -1.09
N ARG A 138 -11.38 5.82 -2.30
CA ARG A 138 -10.07 6.34 -2.74
C ARG A 138 -10.09 7.86 -2.82
N SER A 139 -11.08 8.42 -3.49
CA SER A 139 -11.25 9.88 -3.59
C SER A 139 -11.44 10.51 -2.22
N PHE A 140 -12.21 9.88 -1.33
CA PHE A 140 -12.35 10.36 0.04
C PHE A 140 -11.02 10.42 0.81
N ILE A 141 -10.17 9.40 0.66
CA ILE A 141 -8.83 9.38 1.27
C ILE A 141 -7.95 10.49 0.68
N GLU A 142 -7.91 10.61 -0.64
CA GLU A 142 -7.13 11.64 -1.36
C GLU A 142 -7.58 13.05 -0.94
N GLU A 143 -8.89 13.31 -0.91
CA GLU A 143 -9.48 14.57 -0.46
C GLU A 143 -9.13 14.90 0.99
N LEU A 144 -9.15 13.91 1.89
CA LEU A 144 -8.74 14.11 3.28
C LEU A 144 -7.26 14.48 3.37
N VAL A 145 -6.38 13.77 2.68
CA VAL A 145 -4.94 14.08 2.69
C VAL A 145 -4.71 15.49 2.15
N MET A 146 -5.30 15.85 1.01
CA MET A 146 -5.17 17.19 0.42
C MET A 146 -5.74 18.28 1.33
N LYS A 147 -6.89 18.05 1.96
CA LYS A 147 -7.55 19.03 2.83
C LYS A 147 -6.74 19.35 4.08
N TYR A 148 -6.04 18.37 4.63
CA TYR A 148 -5.31 18.51 5.89
C TYR A 148 -3.80 18.73 5.70
N ALA A 149 -3.27 18.55 4.49
CA ALA A 149 -1.91 18.93 4.14
C ALA A 149 -1.66 20.42 4.39
N ARG A 150 -0.49 20.75 4.92
CA ARG A 150 -0.08 22.16 5.12
C ARG A 150 0.31 22.80 3.79
N THR A 151 0.24 24.13 3.73
CA THR A 151 0.72 24.89 2.58
C THR A 151 2.19 24.57 2.29
N GLY A 152 2.49 24.12 1.07
CA GLY A 152 3.84 23.73 0.64
C GLY A 152 4.25 22.30 1.04
N GLN A 153 3.37 21.54 1.69
CA GLN A 153 3.61 20.13 2.01
C GLN A 153 3.25 19.25 0.80
N ASP A 154 4.17 18.37 0.43
CA ASP A 154 4.06 17.43 -0.69
C ASP A 154 3.75 16.03 -0.13
N LEU A 155 2.47 15.73 -0.02
CA LEU A 155 1.97 14.43 0.45
C LEU A 155 1.44 13.62 -0.73
N SER A 156 1.97 12.41 -0.90
CA SER A 156 1.53 11.46 -1.91
C SER A 156 0.72 10.33 -1.28
N VAL A 157 -0.29 9.84 -1.99
CA VAL A 157 -1.07 8.65 -1.61
C VAL A 157 -0.91 7.59 -2.69
N LEU A 158 -0.52 6.39 -2.30
CA LEU A 158 -0.33 5.26 -3.20
C LEU A 158 -1.23 4.09 -2.81
N PHE A 159 -2.01 3.57 -3.77
CA PHE A 159 -2.92 2.45 -3.56
C PHE A 159 -2.39 1.19 -4.24
N PHE A 160 -2.30 0.06 -3.53
CA PHE A 160 -1.73 -1.19 -4.06
C PHE A 160 -2.37 -2.49 -3.53
#